data_AF-A0AAU6V568-F1
#
_entry.id   AF-A0AAU6V568-F1
#
_cell.length_a   1.000
_cell.length_b   1.000
_cell.length_c   1.000
_cell.angle_alpha   90.00
_cell.angle_beta   90.00
_cell.angle_gamma   90.00
#
_symmetry.space_group_name_H-M   'P 1'
#
loop_
_entity.id
_entity.type
_entity.pdbx_description
1 polymer ?
#
loop_
_entity_poly.entity_id
_entity_poly.type
_entity_poly.pdbx_seq_one_letter_code
_entity_poly.pdbx_strand_id
1 'polypeptide(L)'
;MHRLKSRIIREWDFNHKGWLLEAARFLAPQLLALTLWDESERKPLLAIWPTEADSPSLLLDLTQFKGHPQVCLWHQQLTLVDETGLWIWDSLTEDKAQHYPFANPDVLSMTVEQQHFHFLPLQLCPLDDNQLLLRMSSPNTRKGRAISWLFIKDDQCHLVNRYKEPDEPELTALKPGSPHWLEEIQVCDRQIFCLCQGQSAADSQETILAEYRYGLPDSLFGKLSKMLGSGQEKDLLLQSSRLLAPGSARFSNCGTQLWLRTKGNNRFECHPLAEDQSAFELALTQVQSLGDIKPAKAQVSFMDDRLFVVNNKRRLNLCEVQAPK
;
A
#
# COMPACT_ATOMS: atom_id res chain seq x y z
N MET A 1 -13.23 21.27 -13.90
CA MET A 1 -13.25 20.14 -12.95
C MET A 1 -14.69 19.93 -12.46
N HIS A 2 -15.27 18.76 -12.73
CA HIS A 2 -16.62 18.43 -12.28
C HIS A 2 -16.56 17.94 -10.83
N ARG A 3 -17.48 18.40 -9.97
CA ARG A 3 -17.61 17.90 -8.60
C ARG A 3 -18.66 16.80 -8.56
N LEU A 4 -18.28 15.61 -8.10
CA LEU A 4 -19.19 14.48 -7.93
C LEU A 4 -19.70 14.40 -6.50
N LYS A 5 -20.92 13.86 -6.37
CA LYS A 5 -21.52 13.53 -5.08
C LYS A 5 -21.11 12.12 -4.68
N SER A 6 -21.25 11.81 -3.41
CA SER A 6 -21.16 10.45 -2.90
C SER A 6 -22.36 10.11 -2.02
N ARG A 7 -22.53 8.83 -1.74
CA ARG A 7 -23.47 8.32 -0.74
C ARG A 7 -22.82 7.22 0.09
N ILE A 8 -23.21 7.11 1.35
CA ILE A 8 -22.97 5.93 2.16
C ILE A 8 -23.86 4.80 1.62
N ILE A 9 -23.25 3.65 1.35
CA ILE A 9 -23.96 2.41 0.96
C ILE A 9 -23.96 1.39 2.10
N ARG A 10 -23.04 1.49 3.06
CA ARG A 10 -23.02 0.66 4.28
C ARG A 10 -22.27 1.33 5.42
N GLU A 11 -22.65 1.00 6.64
CA GLU A 11 -22.02 1.48 7.87
C GLU A 11 -21.72 0.31 8.81
N TRP A 12 -20.58 0.39 9.50
CA TRP A 12 -20.25 -0.48 10.63
C TRP A 12 -19.89 0.36 11.84
N ASP A 13 -20.46 0.00 13.00
CA ASP A 13 -20.11 0.57 14.30
C ASP A 13 -19.37 -0.49 15.14
N PHE A 14 -18.12 -0.19 15.49
CA PHE A 14 -17.25 -1.07 16.24
C PHE A 14 -17.35 -0.87 17.76
N ASN A 15 -18.07 0.15 18.25
CA ASN A 15 -18.21 0.41 19.69
C ASN A 15 -18.82 -0.80 20.40
N HIS A 16 -19.83 -1.43 19.80
CA HIS A 16 -20.51 -2.58 20.40
C HIS A 16 -19.66 -3.86 20.41
N LYS A 17 -18.64 -3.94 19.55
CA LYS A 17 -17.73 -5.09 19.47
C LYS A 17 -16.49 -4.93 20.36
N GLY A 18 -16.32 -3.80 21.04
CA GLY A 18 -15.11 -3.52 21.83
C GLY A 18 -13.86 -3.38 20.96
N TRP A 19 -14.03 -2.97 19.69
CA TRP A 19 -12.95 -2.88 18.72
C TRP A 19 -12.65 -1.42 18.35
N LEU A 20 -11.38 -1.16 18.09
CA LEU A 20 -10.85 0.09 17.55
C LEU A 20 -10.26 -0.18 16.17
N LEU A 21 -10.82 0.43 15.12
CA LEU A 21 -10.25 0.37 13.78
C LEU A 21 -8.98 1.23 13.70
N GLU A 22 -7.86 0.58 13.41
CA GLU A 22 -6.56 1.25 13.23
C GLU A 22 -6.30 1.59 11.77
N ALA A 23 -6.67 0.69 10.86
CA ALA A 23 -6.53 0.87 9.43
C ALA A 23 -7.62 0.10 8.67
N ALA A 24 -8.13 0.69 7.59
CA ALA A 24 -9.00 0.03 6.63
C ALA A 24 -8.38 0.14 5.25
N ARG A 25 -8.26 -0.99 4.56
CA ARG A 25 -7.79 -1.08 3.17
C ARG A 25 -8.67 -2.02 2.38
N PHE A 26 -8.86 -1.73 1.10
CA PHE A 26 -9.45 -2.70 0.20
C PHE A 26 -8.39 -3.70 -0.25
N LEU A 27 -8.83 -4.96 -0.34
CA LEU A 27 -8.10 -6.02 -1.03
C LEU A 27 -8.70 -6.27 -2.42
N ALA A 28 -10.02 -6.10 -2.54
CA ALA A 28 -10.83 -6.18 -3.75
C ALA A 28 -12.12 -5.34 -3.55
N PRO A 29 -12.94 -5.06 -4.59
CA PRO A 29 -14.16 -4.26 -4.40
C PRO A 29 -15.11 -4.84 -3.34
N GLN A 30 -15.15 -6.17 -3.26
CA GLN A 30 -15.99 -6.94 -2.35
C GLN A 30 -15.33 -7.27 -1.01
N LEU A 31 -14.08 -6.88 -0.78
CA LEU A 31 -13.28 -7.37 0.34
C LEU A 31 -12.40 -6.29 0.97
N LEU A 32 -12.61 -6.08 2.27
CA LEU A 32 -11.80 -5.20 3.11
C LEU A 32 -10.85 -6.02 3.98
N ALA A 33 -9.66 -5.49 4.22
CA ALA A 33 -8.81 -5.88 5.34
C ALA A 33 -8.80 -4.75 6.37
N LEU A 34 -9.26 -5.06 7.57
CA LEU A 34 -9.33 -4.13 8.69
C LEU A 34 -8.34 -4.54 9.76
N THR A 35 -7.40 -3.66 10.09
CA THR A 35 -6.57 -3.81 11.28
C THR A 35 -7.35 -3.22 12.46
N LEU A 36 -7.64 -4.06 13.44
CA LEU A 36 -8.43 -3.72 14.61
C LEU A 36 -7.58 -3.89 15.87
N TRP A 37 -7.84 -3.09 16.90
CA TRP A 37 -7.37 -3.33 18.25
C TRP A 37 -8.56 -3.83 19.08
N ASP A 38 -8.45 -5.04 19.62
CA ASP A 38 -9.42 -5.60 20.55
C ASP A 38 -9.18 -5.03 21.95
N GLU A 39 -10.12 -4.24 22.46
CA GLU A 39 -9.98 -3.61 23.78
C GLU A 39 -10.17 -4.61 24.92
N SER A 40 -10.93 -5.69 24.69
CA SER A 40 -11.23 -6.70 25.70
C SER A 40 -10.04 -7.63 25.93
N GLU A 41 -9.44 -8.10 24.84
CA GLU A 41 -8.28 -9.00 24.88
C GLU A 41 -6.94 -8.25 24.81
N ARG A 42 -6.96 -6.94 24.55
CA ARG A 42 -5.79 -6.06 24.41
C ARG A 42 -4.78 -6.57 23.38
N LYS A 43 -5.30 -6.94 22.21
CA LYS A 43 -4.47 -7.48 21.12
C LYS A 43 -4.86 -6.93 19.76
N PRO A 44 -3.91 -6.84 18.82
CA PRO A 44 -4.20 -6.49 17.44
C PRO A 44 -4.82 -7.68 16.70
N LEU A 45 -5.79 -7.38 15.84
CA LEU A 45 -6.50 -8.33 15.00
C LEU A 45 -6.45 -7.87 13.55
N LEU A 46 -6.44 -8.82 12.62
CA LEU A 46 -6.71 -8.58 11.21
C LEU A 46 -8.04 -9.24 10.85
N ALA A 47 -9.02 -8.41 10.51
CA ALA A 47 -10.33 -8.86 10.08
C ALA A 47 -10.44 -8.75 8.55
N ILE A 48 -10.68 -9.88 7.90
CA ILE A 48 -11.03 -9.93 6.48
C ILE A 48 -12.54 -9.88 6.37
N TRP A 49 -13.05 -8.83 5.74
CA TRP A 49 -14.44 -8.43 5.86
C TRP A 49 -15.08 -8.23 4.48
N PRO A 50 -15.99 -9.12 4.07
CA PRO A 50 -16.77 -8.92 2.85
C PRO A 50 -17.60 -7.64 2.97
N THR A 51 -17.56 -6.77 1.95
CA THR A 51 -18.27 -5.47 1.98
C THR A 51 -19.79 -5.63 2.11
N GLU A 52 -20.31 -6.81 1.77
CA GLU A 52 -21.73 -7.17 1.88
C GLU A 52 -22.11 -7.85 3.21
N ALA A 53 -21.17 -8.07 4.14
CA ALA A 53 -21.40 -8.77 5.40
C ALA A 53 -21.36 -7.88 6.66
N ASP A 54 -22.07 -8.31 7.72
CA ASP A 54 -22.08 -7.66 9.04
C ASP A 54 -21.00 -8.20 10.00
N SER A 55 -20.30 -9.25 9.58
CA SER A 55 -19.20 -9.88 10.31
C SER A 55 -18.04 -10.21 9.37
N PRO A 56 -16.81 -10.27 9.89
CA PRO A 56 -15.67 -10.72 9.10
C PRO A 56 -15.83 -12.19 8.72
N SER A 57 -15.27 -12.57 7.56
CA SER A 57 -15.18 -13.97 7.14
C SER A 57 -14.01 -14.69 7.81
N LEU A 58 -12.94 -13.95 8.11
CA LEU A 58 -11.75 -14.44 8.79
C LEU A 58 -11.26 -13.38 9.78
N LEU A 59 -10.87 -13.82 10.97
CA LEU A 59 -10.34 -12.98 12.03
C LEU A 59 -9.05 -13.59 12.56
N LEU A 60 -7.93 -12.92 12.31
CA LEU A 60 -6.60 -13.41 12.66
C LEU A 60 -6.06 -12.64 13.86
N ASP A 61 -5.48 -13.36 14.82
CA ASP A 61 -4.73 -12.79 15.93
C ASP A 61 -3.35 -12.35 15.44
N LEU A 62 -3.12 -11.04 15.34
CA LEU A 62 -1.87 -10.53 14.80
C LEU A 62 -0.67 -10.76 15.74
N THR A 63 -0.88 -11.17 16.99
CA THR A 63 0.21 -11.52 17.91
C THR A 63 0.94 -12.81 17.54
N GLN A 64 0.34 -13.64 16.68
CA GLN A 64 0.95 -14.86 16.15
C GLN A 64 2.00 -14.59 15.07
N PHE A 65 2.03 -13.37 14.51
CA PHE A 65 2.93 -12.96 13.44
C PHE A 65 4.00 -12.01 13.98
N LYS A 66 5.20 -12.09 13.44
CA LYS A 66 6.33 -11.30 13.91
C LYS A 66 6.37 -9.93 13.22
N GLY A 67 6.46 -8.86 14.02
CA GLY A 67 6.70 -7.50 13.54
C GLY A 67 5.42 -6.81 13.05
N HIS A 68 5.47 -6.28 11.83
CA HIS A 68 4.40 -5.46 11.23
C HIS A 68 3.81 -6.12 9.98
N PRO A 69 2.90 -7.10 10.15
CA PRO A 69 2.42 -7.89 9.03
C PRO A 69 1.68 -7.06 7.99
N GLN A 70 2.00 -7.28 6.72
CA GLN A 70 1.37 -6.63 5.58
C GLN A 70 0.56 -7.65 4.78
N VAL A 71 -0.58 -7.22 4.22
CA VAL A 71 -1.50 -8.13 3.54
C VAL A 71 -1.91 -7.60 2.18
N CYS A 72 -2.12 -8.52 1.24
CA CYS A 72 -2.71 -8.27 -0.07
C CYS A 72 -3.54 -9.49 -0.52
N LEU A 73 -4.20 -9.39 -1.68
CA LEU A 73 -4.67 -10.57 -2.41
C LEU A 73 -3.68 -10.89 -3.53
N TRP A 74 -3.20 -12.12 -3.57
CA TRP A 74 -2.37 -12.65 -4.66
C TRP A 74 -3.00 -13.95 -5.11
N HIS A 75 -3.27 -14.11 -6.42
CA HIS A 75 -4.04 -15.26 -6.94
C HIS A 75 -5.42 -15.46 -6.31
N GLN A 76 -6.09 -14.37 -5.93
CA GLN A 76 -7.34 -14.39 -5.13
C GLN A 76 -7.21 -15.03 -3.74
N GLN A 77 -5.99 -15.33 -3.30
CA GLN A 77 -5.69 -15.86 -1.97
C GLN A 77 -5.22 -14.72 -1.06
N LEU A 78 -5.63 -14.79 0.22
CA LEU A 78 -5.09 -13.88 1.21
C LEU A 78 -3.61 -14.19 1.40
N THR A 79 -2.77 -13.18 1.19
CA THR A 79 -1.33 -13.30 1.36
C THR A 79 -0.85 -12.28 2.37
N LEU A 80 -0.22 -12.77 3.44
CA LEU A 80 0.36 -11.97 4.51
C LEU A 80 1.87 -12.18 4.53
N VAL A 81 2.63 -11.10 4.65
CA VAL A 81 4.07 -11.16 4.90
C VAL A 81 4.34 -10.61 6.29
N ASP A 82 5.15 -11.34 7.05
CA ASP A 82 5.69 -10.90 8.33
C ASP A 82 7.22 -11.00 8.30
N GLU A 83 7.90 -10.88 9.45
CA GLU A 83 9.37 -10.99 9.47
C GLU A 83 9.91 -12.41 9.32
N THR A 84 9.05 -13.43 9.31
CA THR A 84 9.45 -14.85 9.24
C THR A 84 9.23 -15.45 7.84
N GLY A 85 8.28 -14.92 7.09
CA GLY A 85 8.03 -15.36 5.72
C GLY A 85 6.69 -14.90 5.17
N LEU A 86 6.19 -15.69 4.21
CA LEU A 86 4.89 -15.51 3.58
C LEU A 86 3.88 -16.55 4.07
N TRP A 87 2.68 -16.07 4.36
CA TRP A 87 1.53 -16.87 4.78
C TRP A 87 0.44 -16.73 3.72
N ILE A 88 -0.04 -17.85 3.18
CA ILE A 88 -1.06 -17.88 2.13
C ILE A 88 -2.22 -18.74 2.59
N TRP A 89 -3.43 -18.19 2.59
CA TRP A 89 -4.66 -18.91 2.88
C TRP A 89 -5.35 -19.34 1.58
N ASP A 90 -5.62 -20.63 1.45
CA ASP A 90 -6.37 -21.18 0.31
C ASP A 90 -7.84 -20.74 0.30
N SER A 91 -8.38 -20.41 1.48
CA SER A 91 -9.76 -19.98 1.68
C SER A 91 -9.85 -18.79 2.64
N LEU A 92 -10.76 -17.86 2.34
CA LEU A 92 -11.06 -16.71 3.20
C LEU A 92 -12.02 -17.04 4.35
N THR A 93 -12.35 -18.32 4.55
CA THR A 93 -13.25 -18.80 5.61
C THR A 93 -12.61 -19.82 6.55
N GLU A 94 -11.42 -20.31 6.24
CA GLU A 94 -10.71 -21.28 7.06
C GLU A 94 -9.40 -20.66 7.55
N ASP A 95 -9.13 -20.73 8.85
CA ASP A 95 -7.86 -20.28 9.41
C ASP A 95 -6.79 -21.36 9.26
N LYS A 96 -6.44 -21.63 7.99
CA LYS A 96 -5.38 -22.56 7.63
C LYS A 96 -4.54 -21.96 6.53
N ALA A 97 -3.37 -21.45 6.94
CA ALA A 97 -2.38 -20.91 6.04
C ALA A 97 -1.27 -21.92 5.73
N GLN A 98 -0.76 -21.88 4.51
CA GLN A 98 0.56 -22.40 4.21
C GLN A 98 1.61 -21.33 4.51
N HIS A 99 2.64 -21.70 5.25
CA HIS A 99 3.77 -20.82 5.56
C HIS A 99 4.98 -21.17 4.70
N TYR A 100 5.50 -20.16 4.01
CA TYR A 100 6.71 -20.17 3.19
C TYR A 100 7.77 -19.33 3.92
N PRO A 101 8.68 -19.94 4.69
CA PRO A 101 9.69 -19.19 5.44
C PRO A 101 10.66 -18.48 4.50
N PHE A 102 11.27 -17.39 4.97
CA PHE A 102 12.35 -16.75 4.20
C PHE A 102 13.54 -17.72 4.03
N ALA A 103 13.96 -17.92 2.79
CA ALA A 103 15.19 -18.64 2.46
C ALA A 103 16.45 -17.86 2.87
N ASN A 104 16.34 -16.53 2.94
CA ASN A 104 17.43 -15.60 3.18
C ASN A 104 17.03 -14.52 4.20
N PRO A 105 16.71 -14.89 5.46
CA PRO A 105 16.18 -13.97 6.47
C PRO A 105 17.14 -12.83 6.80
N ASP A 106 18.45 -13.05 6.64
CA ASP A 106 19.47 -12.03 6.86
C ASP A 106 19.27 -10.78 5.99
N VAL A 107 18.57 -10.87 4.85
CA VAL A 107 18.25 -9.73 3.98
C VAL A 107 17.33 -8.70 4.65
N LEU A 108 16.61 -9.11 5.70
CA LEU A 108 15.84 -8.20 6.54
C LEU A 108 16.70 -7.46 7.56
N SER A 109 18.02 -7.68 7.55
CA SER A 109 18.94 -7.02 8.45
C SER A 109 20.24 -6.60 7.76
N MET A 110 20.92 -5.61 8.31
CA MET A 110 22.24 -5.22 7.84
C MET A 110 23.06 -4.72 9.03
N THR A 111 24.34 -5.03 9.05
CA THR A 111 25.26 -4.49 10.06
C THR A 111 26.25 -3.54 9.39
N VAL A 112 26.22 -2.26 9.76
CA VAL A 112 27.19 -1.24 9.30
C VAL A 112 27.83 -0.60 10.52
N GLU A 113 29.16 -0.52 10.55
CA GLU A 113 29.91 0.13 11.63
C GLU A 113 29.49 -0.33 13.05
N GLN A 114 29.31 -1.65 13.23
CA GLN A 114 28.87 -2.28 14.49
C GLN A 114 27.43 -1.96 14.92
N GLN A 115 26.66 -1.23 14.12
CA GLN A 115 25.22 -1.03 14.33
C GLN A 115 24.44 -2.05 13.52
N HIS A 116 23.53 -2.76 14.18
CA HIS A 116 22.63 -3.72 13.54
C HIS A 116 21.31 -3.04 13.22
N PHE A 117 20.91 -3.13 11.97
CA PHE A 117 19.73 -2.51 11.42
C PHE A 117 18.76 -3.57 10.96
N HIS A 118 17.47 -3.33 11.18
CA HIS A 118 16.40 -4.25 10.82
C HIS A 118 15.39 -3.54 9.93
N PHE A 119 15.08 -4.15 8.79
CA PHE A 119 14.14 -3.63 7.81
C PHE A 119 12.76 -4.23 8.05
N LEU A 120 11.74 -3.39 8.10
CA LEU A 120 10.36 -3.80 8.36
C LEU A 120 9.53 -3.75 7.08
N PRO A 121 8.71 -4.78 6.80
CA PRO A 121 7.64 -4.71 5.81
C PRO A 121 6.68 -3.54 6.11
N LEU A 122 6.46 -2.68 5.12
CA LEU A 122 5.54 -1.54 5.25
C LEU A 122 4.34 -1.62 4.30
N GLN A 123 4.48 -2.30 3.16
CA GLN A 123 3.40 -2.51 2.20
C GLN A 123 3.72 -3.70 1.31
N LEU A 124 2.73 -4.56 1.05
CA LEU A 124 2.83 -5.71 0.16
C LEU A 124 1.90 -5.49 -1.05
N CYS A 125 2.40 -5.68 -2.27
CA CYS A 125 1.63 -5.50 -3.50
C CYS A 125 1.90 -6.64 -4.49
N PRO A 126 0.90 -7.21 -5.15
CA PRO A 126 1.11 -8.12 -6.27
C PRO A 126 1.79 -7.40 -7.44
N LEU A 127 2.85 -8.00 -8.00
CA LEU A 127 3.47 -7.53 -9.24
C LEU A 127 2.92 -8.28 -10.45
N ASP A 128 2.97 -9.61 -10.35
CA ASP A 128 2.52 -10.53 -11.38
C ASP A 128 2.23 -11.91 -10.73
N ASP A 129 2.00 -12.92 -11.58
CA ASP A 129 1.64 -14.26 -11.13
C ASP A 129 2.73 -14.98 -10.33
N ASN A 130 3.97 -14.50 -10.37
CA ASN A 130 5.10 -15.17 -9.74
C ASN A 130 5.76 -14.31 -8.66
N GLN A 131 5.41 -13.02 -8.58
CA GLN A 131 6.14 -12.05 -7.79
C GLN A 131 5.23 -11.06 -7.07
N LEU A 132 5.67 -10.70 -5.88
CA LEU A 132 5.15 -9.62 -5.05
C LEU A 132 6.24 -8.53 -4.94
N LEU A 133 5.79 -7.29 -4.74
CA LEU A 133 6.62 -6.18 -4.30
C LEU A 133 6.41 -5.92 -2.83
N LEU A 134 7.51 -5.61 -2.14
CA LEU A 134 7.53 -5.29 -0.74
C LEU A 134 8.16 -3.91 -0.55
N ARG A 135 7.37 -2.94 -0.08
CA ARG A 135 7.91 -1.66 0.40
C ARG A 135 8.52 -1.88 1.77
N MET A 136 9.79 -1.55 1.93
CA MET A 136 10.56 -1.79 3.14
C MET A 136 10.92 -0.48 3.84
N SER A 137 10.95 -0.51 5.17
CA SER A 137 11.45 0.59 5.98
C SER A 137 12.94 0.82 5.76
N SER A 138 13.47 1.93 6.26
CA SER A 138 14.93 2.08 6.39
C SER A 138 15.41 1.49 7.72
N PRO A 139 16.72 1.17 7.81
CA PRO A 139 17.43 0.79 9.03
C PRO A 139 17.09 1.58 10.30
N ASN A 140 16.93 2.90 10.14
CA ASN A 140 16.89 3.87 11.23
C ASN A 140 15.55 4.58 11.35
N THR A 141 14.61 4.29 10.47
CA THR A 141 13.30 4.93 10.47
C THR A 141 12.20 3.94 10.14
N ARG A 142 11.00 4.15 10.69
CA ARG A 142 9.81 3.41 10.27
C ARG A 142 9.24 3.88 8.93
N LYS A 143 9.98 4.70 8.18
CA LYS A 143 9.59 5.22 6.86
C LYS A 143 10.18 4.37 5.75
N GLY A 144 9.48 4.30 4.63
CA GLY A 144 9.94 3.53 3.48
C GLY A 144 11.10 4.21 2.76
N ARG A 145 12.06 3.42 2.28
CA ARG A 145 13.11 3.87 1.35
C ARG A 145 13.42 2.89 0.22
N ALA A 146 12.88 1.67 0.27
CA ALA A 146 13.25 0.62 -0.67
C ALA A 146 12.03 -0.20 -1.13
N ILE A 147 12.19 -0.81 -2.30
CA ILE A 147 11.28 -1.79 -2.89
C ILE A 147 12.07 -3.09 -3.02
N SER A 148 11.53 -4.18 -2.51
CA SER A 148 12.09 -5.52 -2.65
C SER A 148 11.15 -6.41 -3.44
N TRP A 149 11.72 -7.40 -4.12
CA TRP A 149 10.97 -8.44 -4.82
C TRP A 149 10.86 -9.63 -3.92
N LEU A 150 9.68 -10.22 -3.91
CA LEU A 150 9.39 -11.40 -3.13
C LEU A 150 8.76 -12.44 -4.06
N PHE A 151 9.29 -13.65 -4.05
CA PHE A 151 8.77 -14.76 -4.85
C PHE A 151 8.93 -16.07 -4.11
N ILE A 152 8.13 -17.06 -4.48
CA ILE A 152 8.19 -18.41 -3.91
C ILE A 152 8.99 -19.32 -4.82
N LYS A 153 9.89 -20.11 -4.23
CA LYS A 153 10.63 -21.18 -4.91
C LYS A 153 10.93 -22.28 -3.88
N ASP A 154 10.73 -23.54 -4.27
CA ASP A 154 11.07 -24.71 -3.46
C ASP A 154 10.53 -24.65 -2.02
N ASP A 155 9.24 -24.30 -1.85
CA ASP A 155 8.54 -24.13 -0.56
C ASP A 155 9.11 -23.05 0.38
N GLN A 156 9.97 -22.18 -0.15
CA GLN A 156 10.49 -21.02 0.57
C GLN A 156 10.14 -19.73 -0.16
N CYS A 157 10.09 -18.62 0.56
CA CYS A 157 10.04 -17.32 -0.06
C CYS A 157 11.43 -16.68 -0.10
N HIS A 158 11.76 -16.07 -1.22
CA HIS A 158 13.03 -15.40 -1.44
C HIS A 158 12.80 -13.91 -1.54
N LEU A 159 13.48 -13.14 -0.68
CA LEU A 159 13.48 -11.70 -0.76
C LEU A 159 14.71 -11.22 -1.52
N VAL A 160 14.51 -10.59 -2.66
CA VAL A 160 15.58 -9.94 -3.42
C VAL A 160 15.47 -8.44 -3.22
N ASN A 161 16.38 -7.92 -2.41
CA ASN A 161 16.43 -6.51 -2.09
C ASN A 161 17.12 -5.76 -3.24
N ARG A 162 16.38 -4.93 -3.99
CA ARG A 162 17.02 -3.95 -4.88
C ARG A 162 16.75 -2.57 -4.33
N TYR A 163 17.83 -1.96 -3.89
CA TYR A 163 17.78 -0.60 -3.40
C TYR A 163 17.49 0.35 -4.56
N LYS A 164 16.25 0.81 -4.63
CA LYS A 164 15.90 2.02 -5.36
C LYS A 164 15.65 3.11 -4.33
N GLU A 165 16.73 3.75 -3.88
CA GLU A 165 16.61 4.92 -3.02
C GLU A 165 16.06 6.08 -3.87
N PRO A 166 15.18 6.96 -3.33
CA PRO A 166 14.71 8.13 -4.06
C PRO A 166 15.80 9.20 -4.26
N ASP A 167 17.06 8.88 -3.95
CA ASP A 167 18.24 9.70 -4.21
C ASP A 167 18.71 9.57 -5.67
N GLU A 168 17.85 9.06 -6.56
CA GLU A 168 18.14 9.03 -7.99
C GLU A 168 18.34 10.45 -8.52
N PRO A 169 19.41 10.71 -9.29
CA PRO A 169 19.68 12.02 -9.89
C PRO A 169 18.55 12.49 -10.83
N GLU A 170 17.63 11.58 -11.18
CA GLU A 170 16.55 11.77 -12.12
C GLU A 170 15.26 12.33 -11.46
N LEU A 171 15.11 12.26 -10.13
CA LEU A 171 14.03 12.91 -9.38
C LEU A 171 14.35 14.38 -9.11
N THR A 172 14.60 15.12 -10.19
CA THR A 172 15.17 16.48 -10.21
C THR A 172 14.44 17.55 -9.39
N ALA A 173 13.20 17.30 -8.97
CA ALA A 173 12.43 18.23 -8.14
C ALA A 173 12.78 18.14 -6.64
N LEU A 174 13.53 17.13 -6.18
CA LEU A 174 13.99 17.01 -4.80
C LEU A 174 15.44 17.47 -4.64
N LYS A 175 15.76 18.01 -3.47
CA LYS A 175 17.08 18.54 -3.12
C LYS A 175 18.08 17.40 -2.98
N PRO A 176 19.18 17.38 -3.78
CA PRO A 176 20.22 16.38 -3.64
C PRO A 176 20.80 16.34 -2.23
N GLY A 177 21.02 15.14 -1.69
CA GLY A 177 21.56 14.93 -0.35
C GLY A 177 20.57 15.22 0.79
N SER A 178 19.31 15.56 0.49
CA SER A 178 18.24 15.62 1.49
C SER A 178 17.59 14.24 1.68
N PRO A 179 17.06 13.92 2.87
CA PRO A 179 16.43 12.62 3.09
C PRO A 179 15.11 12.50 2.33
N HIS A 180 15.02 11.52 1.45
CA HIS A 180 13.82 11.15 0.72
C HIS A 180 13.20 9.85 1.23
N TRP A 181 11.87 9.77 1.13
CA TRP A 181 11.06 8.65 1.61
C TRP A 181 10.16 8.10 0.51
N LEU A 182 10.02 6.79 0.47
CA LEU A 182 9.01 6.08 -0.32
C LEU A 182 7.78 5.85 0.56
N GLU A 183 6.73 6.63 0.33
CA GLU A 183 5.52 6.64 1.16
C GLU A 183 4.54 5.55 0.76
N GLU A 184 4.41 5.26 -0.52
CA GLU A 184 3.47 4.27 -1.05
C GLU A 184 3.96 3.74 -2.40
N ILE A 185 3.64 2.48 -2.69
CA ILE A 185 3.82 1.86 -4.01
C ILE A 185 2.48 1.37 -4.54
N GLN A 186 2.33 1.34 -5.85
CA GLN A 186 1.21 0.72 -6.53
C GLN A 186 1.68 0.03 -7.80
N VAL A 187 1.09 -1.12 -8.13
CA VAL A 187 1.29 -1.79 -9.41
C VAL A 187 0.01 -1.66 -10.23
N CYS A 188 0.15 -1.22 -11.48
CA CYS A 188 -0.93 -1.11 -12.44
C CYS A 188 -0.40 -1.50 -13.81
N ASP A 189 -1.03 -2.45 -14.50
CA ASP A 189 -0.65 -2.89 -15.85
C ASP A 189 0.86 -3.19 -16.00
N ARG A 190 1.46 -3.82 -14.98
CA ARG A 190 2.90 -4.15 -14.88
C ARG A 190 3.84 -2.93 -14.81
N GLN A 191 3.29 -1.73 -14.62
CA GLN A 191 4.02 -0.53 -14.24
C GLN A 191 3.97 -0.36 -12.73
N ILE A 192 5.03 0.22 -12.18
CA ILE A 192 5.18 0.45 -10.74
C ILE A 192 5.17 1.95 -10.52
N PHE A 193 4.17 2.42 -9.79
CA PHE A 193 4.03 3.81 -9.39
C PHE A 193 4.47 3.96 -7.94
N CYS A 194 5.21 5.01 -7.65
CA CYS A 194 5.75 5.31 -6.34
C CYS A 194 5.39 6.73 -5.94
N LEU A 195 4.90 6.91 -4.72
CA LEU A 195 4.83 8.21 -4.07
C LEU A 195 6.10 8.44 -3.26
N CYS A 196 6.93 9.36 -3.73
CA CYS A 196 8.15 9.76 -3.07
C CYS A 196 7.95 11.11 -2.37
N GLN A 197 8.38 11.24 -1.12
CA GLN A 197 8.39 12.50 -0.39
C GLN A 197 9.81 12.97 -0.11
N GLY A 198 10.02 14.28 -0.23
CA GLY A 198 11.34 14.88 -0.09
C GLY A 198 11.31 16.37 0.18
N GLN A 199 12.47 16.94 0.49
CA GLN A 199 12.63 18.39 0.56
C GLN A 199 12.92 18.94 -0.84
N SER A 200 12.28 20.05 -1.21
CA SER A 200 12.68 20.83 -2.38
C SER A 200 13.92 21.67 -2.10
N ALA A 201 14.47 22.31 -3.14
CA ALA A 201 15.52 23.31 -2.99
C ALA A 201 15.11 24.52 -2.12
N ALA A 202 13.80 24.78 -2.00
CA ALA A 202 13.24 25.84 -1.15
C ALA A 202 12.88 25.34 0.27
N ASP A 203 13.35 24.15 0.66
CA ASP A 203 13.10 23.49 1.94
C ASP A 203 11.60 23.24 2.26
N SER A 204 10.74 23.25 1.24
CA SER A 204 9.36 22.77 1.35
C SER A 204 9.30 21.24 1.26
N GLN A 205 8.35 20.61 1.95
CA GLN A 205 8.04 19.20 1.74
C GLN A 205 7.22 19.02 0.46
N GLU A 206 7.74 18.21 -0.45
CA GLU A 206 7.14 17.92 -1.74
C GLU A 206 6.80 16.43 -1.86
N THR A 207 5.78 16.13 -2.68
CA THR A 207 5.45 14.76 -3.05
C THR A 207 5.57 14.60 -4.56
N ILE A 208 6.29 13.57 -5.00
CA ILE A 208 6.50 13.22 -6.39
C ILE A 208 5.81 11.90 -6.67
N LEU A 209 5.12 11.83 -7.81
CA LEU A 209 4.73 10.57 -8.43
C LEU A 209 5.83 10.15 -9.38
N ALA A 210 6.45 9.00 -9.13
CA ALA A 210 7.44 8.39 -10.02
C ALA A 210 6.86 7.12 -10.65
N GLU A 211 7.04 6.97 -11.95
CA GLU A 211 6.63 5.82 -12.72
C GLU A 211 7.87 5.00 -13.11
N TYR A 212 7.85 3.72 -12.80
CA TYR A 212 8.89 2.78 -13.12
C TYR A 212 8.36 1.68 -14.01
N ARG A 213 9.17 1.30 -15.00
CA ARG A 213 8.99 0.07 -15.75
C ARG A 213 9.90 -0.99 -15.15
N TYR A 214 9.31 -2.15 -14.91
CA TYR A 214 10.02 -3.35 -14.51
C TYR A 214 10.36 -4.19 -15.75
N GLY A 215 11.63 -4.47 -15.97
CA GLY A 215 12.11 -5.18 -17.15
C GLY A 215 13.53 -5.73 -16.99
N LEU A 216 13.95 -6.54 -17.96
CA LEU A 216 15.35 -6.94 -18.06
C LEU A 216 16.15 -5.79 -18.68
N PRO A 217 17.36 -5.49 -18.20
CA PRO A 217 18.22 -4.51 -18.84
C PRO A 217 18.50 -4.93 -20.30
N ASP A 218 18.46 -3.98 -21.24
CA ASP A 218 18.62 -4.20 -22.68
C ASP A 218 20.06 -4.59 -23.12
N SER A 219 20.94 -4.96 -22.18
CA SER A 219 22.36 -5.21 -22.47
C SER A 219 22.63 -6.63 -23.02
N LEU A 220 23.69 -6.76 -23.82
CA LEU A 220 24.18 -8.03 -24.39
C LEU A 220 24.49 -9.11 -23.32
N PHE A 221 24.82 -8.70 -22.09
CA PHE A 221 25.01 -9.60 -20.94
C PHE A 221 23.70 -10.24 -20.45
N GLY A 222 22.54 -9.61 -20.71
CA GLY A 222 21.21 -10.15 -20.40
C GLY A 222 20.82 -11.39 -21.22
N LYS A 223 21.52 -11.69 -22.33
CA LYS A 223 21.28 -12.90 -23.13
C LYS A 223 22.01 -14.14 -22.60
N LEU A 224 23.19 -13.98 -22.01
CA LEU A 224 23.95 -15.08 -21.38
C LEU A 224 23.36 -15.47 -20.02
N SER A 225 22.77 -14.52 -19.29
CA SER A 225 22.13 -14.75 -18.00
C SER A 225 20.79 -15.48 -18.06
N LYS A 226 20.21 -15.70 -19.26
CA LYS A 226 19.04 -16.59 -19.45
C LYS A 226 19.33 -18.07 -19.20
N MET A 227 20.60 -18.50 -19.24
CA MET A 227 20.99 -19.91 -19.02
C MET A 227 21.15 -20.32 -17.56
N LEU A 228 21.19 -19.36 -16.61
CA LEU A 228 21.41 -19.63 -15.19
C LEU A 228 20.13 -19.31 -14.41
N GLY A 229 19.24 -20.31 -14.32
CA GLY A 229 17.94 -20.21 -13.67
C GLY A 229 18.01 -20.02 -12.15
N SER A 230 18.17 -18.79 -11.70
CA SER A 230 17.83 -18.33 -10.33
C SER A 230 18.11 -16.83 -10.21
N GLY A 231 17.07 -16.01 -9.99
CA GLY A 231 17.25 -14.63 -9.52
C GLY A 231 17.84 -13.64 -10.52
N GLN A 232 17.19 -13.43 -11.67
CA GLN A 232 17.62 -12.38 -12.61
C GLN A 232 17.62 -11.00 -11.97
N GLU A 233 18.68 -10.23 -12.21
CA GLU A 233 18.79 -8.81 -11.94
C GLU A 233 17.85 -8.02 -12.92
N LYS A 234 16.57 -7.84 -12.57
CA LYS A 234 15.59 -6.96 -13.23
C LYS A 234 15.59 -5.54 -12.64
N ASP A 235 15.95 -4.55 -13.43
CA ASP A 235 16.03 -3.17 -12.95
C ASP A 235 14.67 -2.47 -12.97
N LEU A 236 14.53 -1.50 -12.05
CA LEU A 236 13.47 -0.50 -12.12
C LEU A 236 13.99 0.68 -12.93
N LEU A 237 13.48 0.81 -14.16
CA LEU A 237 13.84 1.92 -15.04
C LEU A 237 12.84 3.04 -14.84
N LEU A 238 13.29 4.22 -14.40
CA LEU A 238 12.43 5.40 -14.33
C LEU A 238 11.91 5.70 -15.73
N GLN A 239 10.60 5.88 -15.87
CA GLN A 239 9.97 6.27 -17.13
C GLN A 239 9.59 7.74 -17.08
N SER A 240 8.97 8.15 -15.99
CA SER A 240 8.52 9.52 -15.78
C SER A 240 8.51 9.86 -14.30
N SER A 241 8.61 11.15 -13.99
CA SER A 241 8.30 11.65 -12.65
C SER A 241 7.64 13.01 -12.76
N ARG A 242 6.75 13.31 -11.81
CA ARG A 242 6.08 14.61 -11.74
C ARG A 242 5.85 15.04 -10.30
N LEU A 243 5.98 16.35 -10.08
CA LEU A 243 5.63 16.98 -8.83
C LEU A 243 4.11 17.03 -8.67
N LEU A 244 3.60 16.62 -7.51
CA LEU A 244 2.18 16.68 -7.18
C LEU A 244 1.83 17.99 -6.49
N ALA A 245 0.56 18.38 -6.59
CA ALA A 245 0.06 19.54 -5.86
C ALA A 245 0.23 19.37 -4.33
N PRO A 246 0.46 20.45 -3.57
CA PRO A 246 0.64 20.38 -2.12
C PRO A 246 -0.57 19.76 -1.42
N GLY A 247 -0.33 18.77 -0.56
CA GLY A 247 -1.39 18.03 0.12
C GLY A 247 -0.94 16.63 0.54
N SER A 248 -1.90 15.75 0.79
CA SER A 248 -1.61 14.32 0.94
C SER A 248 -2.06 13.58 -0.31
N ALA A 249 -1.17 12.79 -0.88
CA ALA A 249 -1.46 11.90 -2.01
C ALA A 249 -1.66 10.47 -1.51
N ARG A 250 -2.56 9.72 -2.15
CA ARG A 250 -2.77 8.28 -1.88
C ARG A 250 -3.15 7.56 -3.16
N PHE A 251 -2.65 6.35 -3.32
CA PHE A 251 -3.12 5.48 -4.39
C PHE A 251 -4.51 4.92 -4.07
N SER A 252 -5.23 4.55 -5.13
CA SER A 252 -6.37 3.65 -5.00
C SER A 252 -5.85 2.24 -4.75
N ASN A 253 -6.53 1.44 -3.93
CA ASN A 253 -6.08 0.10 -3.56
C ASN A 253 -6.04 -0.87 -4.76
N CYS A 254 -6.95 -0.74 -5.72
CA CYS A 254 -6.94 -1.57 -6.95
C CYS A 254 -7.27 -0.81 -8.25
N GLY A 255 -7.54 0.49 -8.19
CA GLY A 255 -7.80 1.33 -9.37
C GLY A 255 -6.55 2.01 -9.93
N THR A 256 -6.60 2.47 -11.18
CA THR A 256 -5.52 3.22 -11.86
C THR A 256 -5.48 4.71 -11.50
N GLN A 257 -5.87 5.05 -10.26
CA GLN A 257 -6.16 6.41 -9.82
C GLN A 257 -5.32 6.83 -8.61
N LEU A 258 -4.88 8.08 -8.67
CA LEU A 258 -4.25 8.82 -7.60
C LEU A 258 -5.23 9.83 -7.01
N TRP A 259 -5.35 9.86 -5.68
CA TRP A 259 -6.20 10.81 -4.98
C TRP A 259 -5.37 11.85 -4.24
N LEU A 260 -5.60 13.13 -4.56
CA LEU A 260 -4.91 14.25 -3.95
C LEU A 260 -5.85 14.99 -3.01
N ARG A 261 -5.53 15.02 -1.71
CA ARG A 261 -6.29 15.82 -0.75
C ARG A 261 -5.87 17.27 -0.82
N THR A 262 -6.82 18.16 -1.11
CA THR A 262 -6.59 19.60 -1.05
C THR A 262 -6.29 20.03 0.40
N LYS A 263 -5.18 20.76 0.61
CA LYS A 263 -4.74 21.21 1.94
C LYS A 263 -5.86 21.93 2.70
N GLY A 264 -6.09 21.51 3.95
CA GLY A 264 -7.04 22.14 4.87
C GLY A 264 -8.53 21.79 4.63
N ASN A 265 -8.85 20.98 3.62
CA ASN A 265 -10.22 20.61 3.28
C ASN A 265 -10.43 19.10 3.23
N ASN A 266 -11.70 18.68 3.34
CA ASN A 266 -12.14 17.30 3.06
C ASN A 266 -12.55 17.15 1.59
N ARG A 267 -11.66 17.59 0.70
CA ARG A 267 -11.83 17.49 -0.75
C ARG A 267 -10.67 16.71 -1.31
N PHE A 268 -10.99 15.86 -2.28
CA PHE A 268 -10.06 14.96 -2.92
C PHE A 268 -10.23 15.10 -4.43
N GLU A 269 -9.15 15.38 -5.12
CA GLU A 269 -9.09 15.37 -6.58
C GLU A 269 -8.69 13.96 -7.02
N CYS A 270 -9.47 13.37 -7.93
CA CYS A 270 -9.18 12.08 -8.54
C CYS A 270 -8.41 12.32 -9.83
N HIS A 271 -7.21 11.73 -9.96
CA HIS A 271 -6.37 11.80 -11.14
C HIS A 271 -6.11 10.40 -11.68
N PRO A 272 -6.30 10.14 -12.98
CA PRO A 272 -5.69 8.97 -13.61
C PRO A 272 -4.17 9.02 -13.42
N LEU A 273 -3.53 7.88 -13.15
CA LEU A 273 -2.08 7.84 -12.89
C LEU A 273 -1.24 8.41 -14.04
N ALA A 274 -1.65 8.16 -15.27
CA ALA A 274 -0.97 8.60 -16.49
C ALA A 274 -1.31 10.03 -16.92
N GLU A 275 -2.26 10.71 -16.26
CA GLU A 275 -2.75 12.03 -16.67
C GLU A 275 -2.49 13.07 -15.59
N ASP A 276 -2.06 14.27 -15.98
CA ASP A 276 -1.81 15.37 -15.03
C ASP A 276 -3.10 16.03 -14.56
N GLN A 277 -4.15 15.95 -15.37
CA GLN A 277 -5.42 16.63 -15.08
C GLN A 277 -6.30 15.78 -14.17
N SER A 278 -6.98 16.47 -13.25
CA SER A 278 -8.01 15.83 -12.42
C SER A 278 -9.20 15.44 -13.28
N ALA A 279 -9.65 14.19 -13.16
CA ALA A 279 -10.89 13.72 -13.75
C ALA A 279 -12.11 14.38 -13.07
N PHE A 280 -12.12 14.40 -11.73
CA PHE A 280 -13.16 15.02 -10.93
C PHE A 280 -12.72 15.29 -9.49
N GLU A 281 -13.52 16.09 -8.78
CA GLU A 281 -13.36 16.34 -7.35
C GLU A 281 -14.47 15.67 -6.54
N LEU A 282 -14.09 15.07 -5.42
CA LEU A 282 -14.98 14.52 -4.41
C LEU A 282 -14.87 15.33 -3.11
N ALA A 283 -16.01 15.79 -2.59
CA ALA A 283 -16.09 16.41 -1.27
C ALA A 283 -16.71 15.44 -0.25
N LEU A 284 -16.09 15.29 0.91
CA LEU A 284 -16.68 14.53 2.02
C LEU A 284 -17.53 15.46 2.87
N THR A 285 -18.82 15.12 3.01
CA THR A 285 -19.79 15.91 3.78
C THR A 285 -20.63 14.99 4.68
N GLN A 286 -21.22 15.56 5.75
CA GLN A 286 -22.06 14.81 6.71
C GLN A 286 -23.22 14.08 6.03
N VAL A 287 -23.90 14.74 5.08
CA VAL A 287 -25.07 14.18 4.40
C VAL A 287 -24.69 13.11 3.35
N GLN A 288 -23.42 13.01 2.97
CA GLN A 288 -22.99 12.17 1.85
C GLN A 288 -22.19 10.96 2.27
N SER A 289 -21.00 11.16 2.84
CA SER A 289 -20.00 10.10 3.06
C SER A 289 -19.48 10.03 4.49
N LEU A 290 -19.59 11.13 5.23
CA LEU A 290 -19.14 11.18 6.61
C LEU A 290 -20.19 10.64 7.59
N GLY A 291 -21.48 10.88 7.35
CA GLY A 291 -22.53 10.55 8.32
C GLY A 291 -22.25 11.23 9.66
N ASP A 292 -22.06 10.43 10.71
CA ASP A 292 -21.71 10.90 12.06
C ASP A 292 -20.20 11.11 12.28
N ILE A 293 -19.36 10.82 11.29
CA ILE A 293 -17.90 11.01 11.38
C ILE A 293 -17.56 12.49 11.28
N LYS A 294 -16.96 13.05 12.35
CA LYS A 294 -16.49 14.44 12.31
C LYS A 294 -15.41 14.62 11.22
N PRO A 295 -15.49 15.68 10.38
CA PRO A 295 -14.52 15.97 9.32
C PRO A 295 -13.04 15.88 9.73
N ALA A 296 -12.68 16.42 10.89
CA ALA A 296 -11.31 16.47 11.38
C ALA A 296 -10.74 15.10 11.81
N LYS A 297 -11.60 14.10 12.02
CA LYS A 297 -11.20 12.73 12.41
C LYS A 297 -11.30 11.73 11.26
N ALA A 298 -11.77 12.16 10.09
CA ALA A 298 -12.00 11.30 8.96
C ALA A 298 -10.67 10.81 8.37
N GLN A 299 -10.53 9.49 8.29
CA GLN A 299 -9.50 8.80 7.53
C GLN A 299 -10.14 8.11 6.34
N VAL A 300 -9.45 8.11 5.19
CA VAL A 300 -10.02 7.68 3.91
C VAL A 300 -9.07 6.69 3.23
N SER A 301 -9.65 5.65 2.65
CA SER A 301 -8.99 4.73 1.72
C SER A 301 -9.90 4.57 0.51
N PHE A 302 -9.32 4.65 -0.69
CA PHE A 302 -10.03 4.58 -1.96
C PHE A 302 -9.77 3.22 -2.58
N MET A 303 -10.82 2.56 -3.05
CA MET A 303 -10.69 1.33 -3.81
C MET A 303 -10.29 1.64 -5.26
N ASP A 304 -11.06 2.55 -5.87
CA ASP A 304 -10.98 3.01 -7.26
C ASP A 304 -11.66 4.40 -7.36
N ASP A 305 -12.08 4.80 -8.57
CA ASP A 305 -12.80 6.06 -8.84
C ASP A 305 -14.27 6.07 -8.36
N ARG A 306 -14.79 4.94 -7.88
CA ARG A 306 -16.20 4.76 -7.50
C ARG A 306 -16.37 4.43 -6.02
N LEU A 307 -15.56 3.56 -5.46
CA LEU A 307 -15.76 3.00 -4.13
C LEU A 307 -14.67 3.47 -3.17
N PHE A 308 -15.06 3.83 -1.96
CA PHE A 308 -14.12 4.25 -0.92
C PHE A 308 -14.68 4.02 0.47
N VAL A 309 -13.82 4.01 1.47
CA VAL A 309 -14.21 3.97 2.87
C VAL A 309 -13.77 5.22 3.62
N VAL A 310 -14.62 5.67 4.54
CA VAL A 310 -14.28 6.72 5.50
C VAL A 310 -14.46 6.20 6.92
N ASN A 311 -13.50 6.46 7.79
CA ASN A 311 -13.55 5.99 9.18
C ASN A 311 -13.05 7.02 10.19
N ASN A 312 -13.35 6.79 11.47
CA ASN A 312 -12.85 7.59 12.60
C ASN A 312 -12.34 6.73 13.77
N LYS A 313 -11.85 5.52 13.47
CA LYS A 313 -11.54 4.43 14.41
C LYS A 313 -12.72 3.69 15.02
N ARG A 314 -13.86 4.31 15.25
CA ARG A 314 -15.03 3.64 15.87
C ARG A 314 -16.12 3.29 14.87
N ARG A 315 -16.15 4.00 13.75
CA ARG A 315 -17.10 3.81 12.67
C ARG A 315 -16.40 3.74 11.34
N LEU A 316 -16.96 2.97 10.43
CA LEU A 316 -16.53 2.81 9.06
C LEU A 316 -17.74 2.93 8.14
N ASN A 317 -17.66 3.81 7.16
CA ASN A 317 -18.67 3.99 6.14
C ASN A 317 -18.10 3.53 4.80
N LEU A 318 -18.74 2.55 4.17
CA LEU A 318 -18.52 2.25 2.76
C LEU A 318 -19.34 3.22 1.92
N CYS A 319 -18.68 3.88 0.99
CA CYS A 319 -19.25 4.96 0.21
C CYS A 319 -19.04 4.72 -1.28
N GLU A 320 -20.00 5.19 -2.07
CA GLU A 320 -19.98 5.14 -3.53
C GLU A 320 -20.06 6.57 -4.10
N VAL A 321 -19.21 6.87 -5.08
CA VAL A 321 -19.26 8.08 -5.90
C VAL A 321 -20.39 7.95 -6.90
N GLN A 322 -21.26 8.96 -6.92
CA GLN A 322 -22.39 9.01 -7.83
C GLN A 322 -21.93 9.62 -9.15
N ALA A 323 -21.90 8.79 -10.20
CA ALA A 323 -21.69 9.26 -11.56
C ALA A 323 -22.72 10.36 -11.90
N PRO A 324 -22.34 11.38 -12.68
CA PRO A 324 -23.30 12.36 -13.16
C PRO A 324 -24.36 11.62 -14.01
N LYS A 325 -25.63 11.83 -13.66
CA LYS A 325 -26.77 11.28 -14.39
C LYS A 325 -26.89 11.88 -15.78
#